data_AF-A0A1A7YCF5-F1
#
_entry.id   AF-A0A1A7YCF5-F1
#
_cell.length_a   1.000
_cell.length_b   1.000
_cell.length_c   1.000
_cell.angle_alpha   90.00
_cell.angle_beta   90.00
_cell.angle_gamma   90.00
#
_symmetry.space_group_name_H-M   'P 1'
#
loop_
_entity.id
_entity.type
_entity.pdbx_description
1 polymer ?
#
loop_
_entity_poly.entity_id
_entity_poly.type
_entity_poly.pdbx_seq_one_letter_code
_entity_poly.pdbx_strand_id
1 'polypeptide(L)'
;VQDNMFALVTKSQLDREKQSKYDLTIIAKDAGEPALTSEKSISVYVSDSNDNSPEFTESPYSFYMIENNQPGASVFSVQAYDRDDGDNALISYHIHRNAGSEQKVTSFLNI
;
A
#
# COMPACT_ATOMS: atom_id res chain seq x y z
N VAL A 1 32.15 25.73 -13.81
CA VAL A 1 32.80 24.55 -14.40
C VAL A 1 32.54 23.39 -13.45
N GLN A 2 31.50 22.59 -13.71
CA GLN A 2 31.23 21.32 -13.01
C GLN A 2 31.51 20.22 -14.04
N ASP A 3 32.78 20.03 -14.37
CA ASP A 3 33.18 18.93 -15.24
C ASP A 3 33.14 17.63 -14.41
N ASN A 4 32.57 16.57 -14.97
CA ASN A 4 32.44 15.21 -14.39
C ASN A 4 31.47 15.00 -13.21
N MET A 5 30.37 15.74 -13.11
CA MET A 5 29.25 15.32 -12.24
C MET A 5 28.23 14.48 -13.02
N PHE A 6 27.95 13.28 -12.52
CA PHE A 6 26.89 12.41 -13.02
C PHE A 6 25.73 12.39 -12.02
N ALA A 7 24.51 12.38 -12.54
CA ALA A 7 23.29 12.30 -11.74
C ALA A 7 22.53 11.01 -12.05
N LEU A 8 22.00 10.37 -11.01
CA LEU A 8 21.03 9.30 -11.14
C LEU A 8 19.64 9.93 -11.12
N VAL A 9 18.85 9.70 -12.18
CA VAL A 9 17.49 10.22 -12.31
C VAL A 9 16.54 9.10 -12.68
N THR A 10 15.27 9.26 -12.32
CA THR A 10 14.23 8.30 -12.69
C THR A 10 13.89 8.44 -14.17
N LYS A 11 13.72 7.31 -14.86
CA LYS A 11 13.30 7.29 -16.28
C LYS A 11 11.78 7.49 -16.43
N SER A 12 11.02 7.05 -15.43
CA SER A 12 9.56 7.09 -15.37
C SER A 12 9.12 7.26 -13.93
N GLN A 13 7.81 7.45 -13.73
CA GLN A 13 7.21 7.41 -12.41
C GLN A 13 7.53 6.07 -11.72
N LEU A 14 7.84 6.17 -10.43
CA LEU A 14 8.05 5.01 -9.57
C LEU A 14 6.74 4.67 -8.87
N ASP A 15 6.58 3.39 -8.56
CA ASP A 15 5.40 2.81 -7.95
C ASP A 15 5.92 1.77 -6.95
N ARG A 16 5.68 2.02 -5.65
CA ARG A 16 6.27 1.23 -4.56
C ARG A 16 5.60 -0.14 -4.49
N GLU A 17 4.30 -0.20 -4.77
CA GLU A 17 3.46 -1.40 -4.79
C GLU A 17 3.93 -2.37 -5.87
N LYS A 18 4.44 -1.86 -7.00
CA LYS A 18 5.08 -2.66 -8.04
C LYS A 18 6.52 -3.02 -7.69
N GLN A 19 7.31 -2.05 -7.22
CA GLN A 19 8.71 -2.27 -6.88
C GLN A 19 9.22 -1.27 -5.85
N SER A 20 9.45 -1.75 -4.62
CA SER A 20 9.90 -0.93 -3.49
C SER A 20 11.41 -0.71 -3.41
N LYS A 21 12.21 -1.50 -4.14
CA LYS A 21 13.69 -1.47 -4.07
C LYS A 21 14.35 -1.68 -5.43
N TYR A 22 15.41 -0.91 -5.68
CA TYR A 22 16.31 -1.07 -6.81
C TYR A 22 17.75 -1.19 -6.32
N ASP A 23 18.44 -2.26 -6.68
CA ASP A 23 19.88 -2.43 -6.44
C ASP A 23 20.62 -2.15 -7.75
N LEU A 24 21.42 -1.09 -7.76
CA LEU A 24 22.12 -0.58 -8.93
C LEU A 24 23.63 -0.72 -8.73
N THR A 25 24.36 -1.11 -9.79
CA THR A 25 25.82 -1.06 -9.81
C THR A 25 26.27 -0.10 -10.90
N ILE A 26 26.98 0.96 -10.48
CA ILE A 26 27.54 1.97 -11.37
C ILE A 26 28.99 1.60 -11.64
N ILE A 27 29.39 1.61 -12.91
CA ILE A 27 30.76 1.32 -13.35
C ILE A 27 31.32 2.58 -14.00
N ALA A 28 32.41 3.10 -13.46
CA ALA A 28 33.23 4.14 -14.08
C ALA A 28 34.40 3.47 -14.81
N LYS A 29 34.65 3.86 -16.05
CA LYS A 29 35.75 3.35 -16.88
C LYS A 29 36.56 4.53 -17.41
N ASP A 30 37.88 4.45 -17.30
CA ASP A 30 38.77 5.46 -17.90
C ASP A 30 39.01 5.21 -19.40
N ALA A 31 39.68 6.15 -20.06
CA ALA A 31 40.02 6.08 -21.48
C ALA A 31 41.44 5.54 -21.72
N GLY A 32 42.05 4.86 -20.74
CA GLY A 32 43.41 4.31 -20.87
C GLY A 32 43.50 3.07 -21.75
N GLU A 33 44.72 2.72 -22.15
CA GLU A 33 45.04 1.42 -22.75
C GLU A 33 46.17 0.73 -21.96
N PRO A 34 45.89 -0.33 -21.17
CA PRO A 34 44.57 -0.91 -20.92
C PRO A 34 43.70 -0.01 -20.01
N ALA A 35 42.38 -0.05 -20.21
CA ALA A 35 41.44 0.73 -19.43
C ALA A 35 41.25 0.15 -18.01
N LEU A 36 41.12 1.03 -17.01
CA LEU A 36 40.78 0.66 -15.64
C LEU A 36 39.30 0.96 -15.35
N THR A 37 38.71 0.15 -14.47
CA THR A 37 37.32 0.32 -14.01
C THR A 37 37.23 0.42 -12.50
N SER A 38 36.19 1.13 -12.04
CA SER A 38 35.77 1.18 -10.64
C SER A 38 34.26 0.99 -10.56
N GLU A 39 33.80 0.26 -9.56
CA GLU A 39 32.39 -0.09 -9.39
C GLU A 39 31.85 0.39 -8.05
N LYS A 40 30.58 0.79 -8.03
CA LYS A 40 29.87 1.18 -6.81
C LYS A 40 28.43 0.67 -6.84
N SER A 41 28.05 -0.08 -5.81
CA SER A 41 26.67 -0.51 -5.61
C SER A 41 25.88 0.50 -4.77
N ILE A 42 24.63 0.74 -5.16
CA ILE A 42 23.68 1.65 -4.53
C ILE A 42 22.33 0.95 -4.41
N SER A 43 21.76 0.94 -3.21
CA SER A 43 20.38 0.49 -2.97
C SER A 43 19.47 1.71 -2.87
N VAL A 44 18.47 1.78 -3.74
CA VAL A 44 17.44 2.82 -3.76
C VAL A 44 16.15 2.22 -3.22
N TYR A 45 15.55 2.88 -2.23
CA TYR A 45 14.26 2.52 -1.66
C TYR A 45 13.22 3.55 -2.11
N VAL A 46 12.08 3.06 -2.60
CA VAL A 46 10.96 3.90 -3.01
C VAL A 46 10.10 4.19 -1.78
N SER A 47 9.82 5.47 -1.53
CA SER A 47 8.92 5.88 -0.45
C SER A 47 7.48 5.58 -0.82
N ASP A 48 6.70 5.17 0.17
CA ASP A 48 5.26 4.96 0.04
C ASP A 48 4.50 6.27 -0.22
N SER A 49 3.37 6.16 -0.92
CA SER A 49 2.41 7.25 -1.13
C SER A 49 1.01 6.69 -0.95
N ASN A 50 0.11 7.45 -0.33
CA ASN A 50 -1.28 7.04 -0.12
C ASN A 50 -2.07 7.15 -1.43
N ASP A 51 -1.91 6.19 -2.33
CA ASP A 51 -2.55 6.17 -3.64
C ASP A 51 -3.41 4.91 -3.90
N ASN A 52 -3.47 3.99 -2.93
CA ASN A 52 -4.44 2.92 -2.92
C ASN A 52 -5.55 3.24 -1.91
N SER A 53 -6.76 2.75 -2.20
CA SER A 53 -7.89 2.87 -1.27
C SER A 53 -8.22 1.48 -0.71
N PRO A 54 -8.70 1.38 0.54
CA PRO A 54 -9.03 0.08 1.12
C PRO A 54 -10.09 -0.65 0.28
N GLU A 55 -9.78 -1.89 -0.10
CA GLU A 55 -10.66 -2.77 -0.86
C GLU A 55 -11.23 -3.87 0.05
N PHE A 56 -12.55 -3.95 0.16
CA PHE A 56 -13.21 -5.08 0.82
C PHE A 56 -12.97 -6.39 0.07
N THR A 57 -12.87 -7.51 0.80
CA THR A 57 -12.68 -8.83 0.18
C THR A 57 -13.85 -9.28 -0.69
N GLU A 58 -15.05 -8.84 -0.35
CA GLU A 58 -16.27 -9.13 -1.10
C GLU A 58 -17.13 -7.88 -1.19
N SER A 59 -17.86 -7.74 -2.29
CA SER A 59 -18.87 -6.70 -2.46
C SER A 59 -19.92 -7.18 -3.46
N PRO A 60 -21.19 -7.39 -3.06
CA PRO A 60 -21.73 -7.19 -1.71
C PRO A 60 -21.45 -8.37 -0.77
N TYR A 61 -21.36 -8.11 0.53
CA TYR A 61 -21.42 -9.16 1.54
C TYR A 61 -22.86 -9.61 1.79
N SER A 62 -23.08 -10.93 1.89
CA SER A 62 -24.37 -11.52 2.25
C SER A 62 -24.19 -12.51 3.40
N PHE A 63 -24.97 -12.35 4.46
CA PHE A 63 -24.89 -13.17 5.66
C PHE A 63 -26.27 -13.69 6.07
N TYR A 64 -26.31 -14.90 6.63
CA TYR A 64 -27.52 -15.50 7.19
C TYR A 64 -27.45 -15.46 8.72
N MET A 65 -28.55 -15.05 9.36
CA MET A 65 -28.63 -14.93 10.81
C MET A 65 -29.90 -15.61 11.33
N ILE A 66 -29.79 -16.25 12.49
CA ILE A 66 -30.94 -16.77 13.23
C ILE A 66 -31.54 -15.64 14.07
N GLU A 67 -32.87 -15.49 14.04
CA GLU A 67 -33.60 -14.38 14.67
C GLU A 67 -33.40 -14.28 16.20
N ASN A 68 -33.16 -15.40 16.89
CA ASN A 68 -33.09 -15.48 18.36
C ASN A 68 -31.64 -15.47 18.89
N ASN A 69 -30.76 -14.67 18.26
CA ASN A 69 -29.36 -14.57 18.69
C ASN A 69 -29.23 -13.79 20.00
N GLN A 70 -28.24 -14.15 20.83
CA GLN A 70 -28.03 -13.45 22.10
C GLN A 70 -27.53 -12.02 21.87
N PRO A 71 -27.95 -11.03 22.69
CA PRO A 71 -27.42 -9.68 22.62
C PRO A 71 -25.89 -9.65 22.78
N GLY A 72 -25.21 -8.93 21.89
CA GLY A 72 -23.75 -8.85 21.87
C GLY A 72 -23.05 -10.01 21.14
N ALA A 73 -23.79 -10.99 20.61
CA ALA A 73 -23.21 -12.00 19.75
C ALA A 73 -22.62 -11.38 18.47
N SER A 74 -21.39 -11.79 18.12
CA SER A 74 -20.79 -11.43 16.84
C SER A 74 -21.62 -12.03 15.71
N VAL A 75 -21.97 -11.21 14.72
CA VAL A 75 -22.81 -11.63 13.59
C VAL A 75 -21.94 -12.04 12.42
N PHE A 76 -21.03 -11.16 12.02
CA PHE A 76 -20.09 -11.36 10.93
C PHE A 76 -18.86 -10.49 11.14
N SER A 77 -17.77 -10.85 10.47
CA SER A 77 -16.58 -10.03 10.36
C SER A 77 -16.40 -9.65 8.89
N VAL A 78 -15.96 -8.42 8.65
CA VAL A 78 -15.56 -7.94 7.33
C VAL A 78 -14.08 -7.63 7.35
N GLN A 79 -13.45 -7.74 6.19
CA GLN A 79 -12.06 -7.41 6.03
C GLN A 79 -11.88 -6.59 4.76
N ALA A 80 -11.09 -5.54 4.88
CA ALA A 80 -10.56 -4.78 3.77
C ALA A 80 -9.03 -4.85 3.76
N TYR A 81 -8.46 -4.64 2.59
CA TYR A 81 -7.03 -4.63 2.34
C TYR A 81 -6.65 -3.34 1.63
N ASP A 82 -5.60 -2.70 2.11
CA ASP A 82 -4.95 -1.58 1.43
C ASP A 82 -3.55 -2.03 1.01
N ARG A 83 -3.12 -1.62 -0.18
CA ARG A 83 -1.83 -2.05 -0.75
C ARG A 83 -0.68 -1.16 -0.34
N ASP A 84 -0.94 0.02 0.23
CA ASP A 84 0.07 0.96 0.70
C ASP A 84 0.91 0.40 1.87
N ASP A 85 1.82 1.19 2.45
CA ASP A 85 2.66 0.78 3.58
C ASP A 85 2.43 1.59 4.85
N GLY A 86 2.68 0.96 6.00
CA GLY A 86 2.62 1.62 7.30
C GLY A 86 1.29 2.33 7.57
N ASP A 87 1.37 3.62 7.91
CA ASP A 87 0.21 4.44 8.28
C ASP A 87 -0.79 4.61 7.12
N ASN A 88 -0.33 4.56 5.87
CA ASN A 88 -1.20 4.69 4.70
C ASN A 88 -2.08 3.46 4.49
N ALA A 89 -1.65 2.29 4.97
CA ALA A 89 -2.43 1.06 4.94
C ALA A 89 -3.27 0.82 6.20
N LEU A 90 -3.34 1.78 7.14
CA LEU A 90 -4.17 1.66 8.34
C LEU A 90 -5.65 1.86 8.02
N ILE A 91 -6.44 0.82 8.25
CA ILE A 91 -7.87 0.80 7.91
C ILE A 91 -8.72 1.06 9.16
N SER A 92 -9.73 1.92 9.00
CA SER A 92 -10.80 2.11 9.98
C SER A 92 -12.16 1.78 9.36
N TYR A 93 -13.02 1.11 10.13
CA TYR A 93 -14.33 0.67 9.67
C TYR A 93 -15.43 1.53 10.29
N HIS A 94 -16.51 1.78 9.55
CA HIS A 94 -17.69 2.48 10.04
C HIS A 94 -18.95 1.97 9.34
N ILE A 95 -20.07 1.93 10.08
CA ILE A 95 -21.36 1.48 9.56
C ILE A 95 -22.19 2.72 9.20
N HIS A 96 -22.39 2.97 7.90
CA HIS A 96 -23.22 4.07 7.43
C HIS A 96 -24.71 3.67 7.47
N ARG A 97 -25.52 4.31 8.31
CA ARG A 97 -26.97 4.09 8.36
C ARG A 97 -27.68 5.10 7.46
N ASN A 98 -28.38 4.62 6.43
CA ASN A 98 -29.29 5.48 5.67
C ASN A 98 -30.54 5.78 6.52
N ALA A 99 -30.72 7.06 6.87
CA ALA A 99 -31.78 7.55 7.77
C ALA A 99 -33.23 7.41 7.25
N GLY A 100 -33.45 6.72 6.12
CA GLY A 100 -34.74 6.63 5.44
C GLY A 100 -35.62 5.42 5.83
N SER A 101 -35.13 4.52 6.68
CA SER A 101 -35.96 3.42 7.21
C SER A 101 -35.74 3.29 8.71
N GLU A 102 -36.83 3.25 9.48
CA GLU A 102 -36.84 2.97 10.92
C GLU A 102 -36.42 1.52 11.22
N GLN A 103 -35.25 1.10 10.73
CA GLN A 103 -34.67 -0.16 11.15
C GLN A 103 -34.00 0.07 12.49
N LYS A 104 -34.69 -0.33 13.57
CA LYS A 104 -34.15 -0.46 14.94
C LYS A 104 -33.11 -1.59 15.02
N VAL A 105 -32.15 -1.64 14.10
CA VAL A 105 -31.02 -2.55 14.18
C VAL A 105 -29.90 -1.82 14.89
N THR A 106 -29.60 -2.25 16.11
CA THR A 106 -28.43 -1.74 16.82
C THR A 106 -27.19 -2.35 16.19
N SER A 107 -26.56 -1.60 15.30
CA SER A 107 -25.25 -1.96 14.74
C SER A 107 -24.15 -1.55 15.72
N PHE A 108 -23.37 -2.53 16.17
CA PHE A 108 -22.13 -2.31 16.89
C PHE A 108 -20.99 -2.84 16.05
N LEU A 109 -19.95 -2.02 15.90
CA LEU A 109 -18.69 -2.42 15.29
C LEU A 109 -17.69 -2.62 16.42
N ASN A 110 -17.19 -3.83 16.57
CA ASN A 110 -16.12 -4.13 17.50
C ASN A 110 -14.82 -4.20 16.67
N ILE A 111 -13.88 -3.28 16.93
CA ILE A 111 -12.57 -3.18 16.27
C ILE A 111 -11.51 -3.61 17.27
#